data_AF-A0A0F9II79-F1
#
_entry.id   AF-A0A0F9II79-F1
#
_cell.length_a   1.000
_cell.length_b   1.000
_cell.length_c   1.000
_cell.angle_alpha   90.00
_cell.angle_beta   90.00
_cell.angle_gamma   90.00
#
_symmetry.space_group_name_H-M   'P 1'
#
loop_
_entity.id
_entity.type
_entity.pdbx_description
1 polymer ?
#
loop_
_entity_poly.entity_id
_entity_poly.type
_entity_poly.pdbx_seq_one_letter_code
_entity_poly.pdbx_strand_id
1 'polypeptide(L)' 'MSKKRIIVDFDGTICGFDFPQCGPPELGVRKALLELSEMGFEIIIHSCRTGT' A
#
# COMPACT_ATOMS: atom_id res chain seq x y z
N MET A 1 -19.90 2.68 -13.38
CA MET A 1 -18.58 2.37 -13.97
C MET A 1 -17.78 1.54 -12.98
N SER A 2 -17.00 0.56 -13.45
CA SER A 2 -16.07 -0.18 -12.58
C SER A 2 -14.95 0.75 -12.13
N LYS A 3 -14.64 0.80 -10.82
CA LYS A 3 -13.42 1.48 -10.35
C LYS A 3 -12.19 0.77 -10.90
N LYS A 4 -11.18 1.53 -11.31
CA LYS A 4 -9.86 0.98 -11.64
C LYS A 4 -9.16 0.63 -10.32
N ARG A 5 -8.51 -0.52 -10.28
CA ARG A 5 -7.82 -1.04 -9.09
C ARG A 5 -6.32 -0.92 -9.24
N ILE A 6 -5.65 -0.57 -8.16
CA ILE A 6 -4.19 -0.61 -8.03
C ILE A 6 -3.86 -1.60 -6.92
N ILE A 7 -3.07 -2.61 -7.27
CA ILE A 7 -2.59 -3.61 -6.32
C ILE A 7 -1.23 -3.14 -5.83
N VAL A 8 -1.05 -3.02 -4.52
CA VAL A 8 0.14 -2.46 -3.90
C VAL A 8 0.68 -3.47 -2.88
N ASP A 9 1.94 -3.81 -3.01
CA ASP A 9 2.65 -4.61 -2.00
C ASP A 9 2.81 -3.84 -0.67
N PHE A 10 3.10 -4.53 0.42
CA PHE A 10 3.27 -3.91 1.73
C PHE A 10 4.74 -3.71 2.11
N ASP A 11 5.52 -4.79 2.23
CA ASP A 11 6.89 -4.75 2.77
C ASP A 11 7.93 -4.33 1.73
N GLY A 12 8.58 -3.19 1.94
CA GLY A 12 9.47 -2.55 0.96
C GLY A 12 8.74 -1.70 -0.08
N THR A 13 7.41 -1.55 0.05
CA THR A 13 6.57 -0.76 -0.86
C THR A 13 5.76 0.30 -0.12
N ILE A 14 4.98 -0.10 0.90
CA ILE A 14 4.22 0.83 1.75
C ILE A 14 5.02 1.21 3.00
N CYS A 15 5.65 0.24 3.63
CA CYS A 15 6.59 0.44 4.72
C CYS A 15 7.96 -0.14 4.37
N GLY A 16 9.00 0.26 5.08
CA GLY A 16 10.34 -0.29 4.92
C GLY A 16 10.36 -1.81 5.09
N PHE A 17 11.26 -2.47 4.36
CA PHE A 17 11.42 -3.92 4.37
C PHE A 17 12.07 -4.39 5.69
N ASP A 18 11.23 -4.64 6.70
CA ASP A 18 11.65 -5.01 8.06
C ASP A 18 10.86 -6.21 8.63
N PHE A 19 10.39 -7.10 7.75
CA PHE A 19 9.61 -8.28 8.16
C PHE A 19 10.37 -9.14 9.19
N PRO A 20 9.75 -9.56 10.31
CA PRO A 20 8.32 -9.52 10.61
C PRO A 20 7.82 -8.22 11.24
N GLN A 21 8.72 -7.32 11.65
CA GLN A 21 8.35 -6.00 12.18
C GLN A 21 7.79 -5.11 11.05
N CYS A 22 7.11 -4.02 11.41
CA CYS A 22 6.71 -3.03 10.43
C CYS A 22 7.77 -1.95 10.37
N GLY A 23 8.42 -1.79 9.21
CA GLY A 23 9.34 -0.68 8.98
C GLY A 23 8.63 0.68 9.00
N PRO A 24 9.40 1.80 8.97
CA PRO A 24 8.81 3.13 8.82
C PRO A 24 8.10 3.25 7.47
N PRO A 25 7.11 4.15 7.31
CA PRO A 25 6.49 4.39 6.00
C PRO A 25 7.54 4.78 4.95
N GLU A 26 7.40 4.27 3.72
CA GLU A 26 8.25 4.69 2.61
C GLU A 26 8.06 6.18 2.28
N LEU A 27 9.12 6.82 1.80
CA LEU A 27 9.11 8.27 1.59
C LEU A 27 8.00 8.69 0.61
N GLY A 28 7.06 9.51 1.09
CA GLY A 28 5.96 10.01 0.28
C GLY A 28 4.79 9.03 0.07
N VAL A 29 4.87 7.80 0.58
CA VAL A 29 3.82 6.77 0.38
C VAL A 29 2.44 7.25 0.79
N ARG A 30 2.33 7.94 1.93
CA ARG A 30 1.05 8.46 2.44
C ARG A 30 0.42 9.44 1.46
N LYS A 31 1.22 10.34 0.88
CA LYS A 31 0.75 11.33 -0.08
C LYS A 31 0.30 10.63 -1.37
N ALA A 32 1.11 9.70 -1.89
CA ALA A 32 0.78 8.96 -3.11
C ALA A 32 -0.52 8.15 -2.99
N LEU A 33 -0.71 7.42 -1.89
CA LEU A 33 -1.93 6.63 -1.67
C LEU A 33 -3.20 7.51 -1.56
N LEU A 34 -3.08 8.68 -0.93
CA LEU A 34 -4.18 9.65 -0.85
C LEU A 34 -4.52 10.22 -2.22
N GLU A 35 -3.53 10.68 -2.98
CA GLU A 35 -3.73 11.22 -4.33
C GLU A 35 -4.37 10.18 -5.27
N LEU A 36 -3.92 8.93 -5.22
CA LEU A 36 -4.53 7.85 -6.01
C LEU A 36 -5.98 7.57 -5.60
N SER A 37 -6.27 7.60 -4.30
CA SER A 37 -7.65 7.47 -3.81
C SER A 37 -8.53 8.64 -4.28
N GLU A 38 -8.02 9.87 -4.25
CA GLU A 38 -8.72 11.08 -4.71
C GLU A 38 -8.98 11.06 -6.23
N MET A 39 -8.07 10.45 -7.01
CA MET A 39 -8.25 10.19 -8.44
C MET A 39 -9.29 9.08 -8.74
N GLY A 40 -9.86 8.45 -7.71
CA GLY A 40 -10.92 7.45 -7.84
C GLY A 40 -10.44 6.01 -8.01
N PHE A 41 -9.15 5.74 -7.79
CA PHE A 41 -8.64 4.37 -7.77
C PHE A 41 -9.04 3.65 -6.48
N GLU A 42 -9.32 2.36 -6.59
CA GLU A 42 -9.43 1.46 -5.44
C GLU A 42 -8.04 0.87 -5.16
N ILE A 43 -7.49 1.13 -3.98
CA ILE A 43 -6.20 0.57 -3.55
C ILE A 43 -6.45 -0.76 -2.85
N ILE A 44 -5.80 -1.82 -3.34
CA ILE A 44 -5.83 -3.16 -2.75
C ILE A 44 -4.42 -3.47 -2.25
N ILE A 45 -4.29 -3.67 -0.94
CA ILE A 45 -3.03 -4.12 -0.34
C ILE A 45 -2.90 -5.63 -0.59
N HIS A 46 -1.80 -6.04 -1.20
CA HIS A 46 -1.48 -7.43 -1.48
C HIS A 46 -0.15 -7.79 -0.84
N SER A 47 -0.20 -8.50 0.29
CA SER A 47 0.97 -8.90 1.06
C SER A 47 0.94 -10.38 1.35
N CYS A 48 2.11 -10.99 1.51
CA CYS A 48 2.25 -12.34 2.06
C CYS A 48 2.06 -12.38 3.58
N ARG A 49 1.95 -11.22 4.25
CA ARG A 49 1.58 -11.15 5.67
C ARG A 49 0.19 -11.72 5.86
N THR A 50 0.09 -12.74 6.71
CA THR A 50 -1.17 -13.35 7.14
C THR A 50 -1.40 -13.07 8.62
N GLY A 51 -2.64 -12.78 9.00
CA GLY A 51 -3.05 -12.81 10.41
C GLY A 51 -3.44 -14.21 10.85
N THR A 52 -3.40 -14.47 12.16
CA THR A 52 -4.09 -15.59 12.82
C THR A 52 -5.38 -15.10 13.44
#